data_AF-A0A847ATQ3-F1
#
_entry.id   AF-A0A847ATQ3-F1
#
_cell.length_a   1.000
_cell.length_b   1.000
_cell.length_c   1.000
_cell.angle_alpha   90.00
_cell.angle_beta   90.00
_cell.angle_gamma   90.00
#
_symmetry.space_group_name_H-M   'P 1'
#
loop_
_entity.id
_entity.type
_entity.pdbx_description
1 polymer ?
#
loop_
_entity_poly.entity_id
_entity_poly.type
_entity_poly.pdbx_seq_one_letter_code
_entity_poly.pdbx_strand_id
1 'polypeptide(L)' 'MKVLEITKKYNKVAGIFAGNGEIAKKRAEQGFKYIAMGMDTTLFSAKCVEEINKFNN' A
#
# COMPACT_ATOMS: atom_id res chain seq x y z
N MET A 1 15.25 -1.84 9.81
CA MET A 1 14.99 -0.84 8.74
C MET A 1 15.07 0.54 9.38
N LYS A 2 15.96 1.41 8.88
CA LYS A 2 16.35 2.65 9.57
C LYS A 2 15.17 3.55 9.99
N VAL A 3 14.14 3.67 9.16
CA VAL A 3 12.94 4.48 9.45
C VAL A 3 12.21 3.96 10.69
N LEU A 4 11.91 2.66 10.75
CA LEU A 4 11.18 2.04 11.86
C LEU A 4 11.94 2.13 13.19
N GLU A 5 13.26 1.96 13.15
CA GLU A 5 14.14 2.10 14.31
C GLU A 5 14.12 3.53 14.85
N ILE A 6 14.26 4.52 13.97
CA ILE A 6 14.25 5.94 14.36
C ILE A 6 12.88 6.33 14.91
N THR A 7 11.78 5.98 14.24
CA THR A 7 10.43 6.35 14.71
C THR A 7 10.14 5.71 16.06
N LYS A 8 10.56 4.45 16.28
CA LYS A 8 10.44 3.78 17.57
C LYS A 8 11.24 4.49 18.67
N LYS A 9 12.48 4.92 18.38
CA LYS A 9 13.34 5.66 19.33
C LYS A 9 12.66 6.94 19.85
N TYR A 10 11.91 7.65 19.01
CA TYR A 10 11.22 8.89 19.36
C TYR A 10 9.74 8.72 19.70
N ASN A 11 9.29 7.47 19.94
CA ASN A 11 7.90 7.14 20.23
C ASN A 11 6.91 7.69 19.18
N LYS A 12 7.31 7.64 17.90
CA LYS A 12 6.48 7.99 16.74
C LYS A 12 6.07 6.73 15.99
N VAL A 13 4.87 6.76 15.42
CA VAL A 13 4.35 5.69 14.58
C VAL A 13 4.82 5.91 13.15
N ALA A 14 5.43 4.88 12.54
CA ALA A 14 5.76 4.91 11.12
C ALA A 14 4.56 4.50 10.27
N GLY A 15 4.26 5.33 9.27
CA GLY A 15 3.34 4.98 8.19
C GLY A 15 4.07 4.70 6.87
N ILE A 16 3.39 4.03 5.95
CA ILE A 16 3.91 3.75 4.60
C ILE A 16 2.77 3.57 3.59
N PHE A 17 3.07 3.84 2.32
CA PHE A 17 2.19 3.51 1.20
C PHE A 17 2.49 2.12 0.63
N ALA A 18 1.46 1.35 0.32
CA ALA A 18 1.54 0.06 -0.33
C ALA A 18 0.61 0.02 -1.55
N GLY A 19 1.16 -0.29 -2.72
CA GLY A 19 0.37 -0.29 -3.97
C GLY A 19 -0.61 -1.46 -4.12
N ASN A 20 -0.43 -2.54 -3.35
CA ASN A 20 -1.32 -3.70 -3.36
C ASN A 20 -1.28 -4.44 -2.00
N GLY A 21 -2.16 -5.44 -1.85
CA GLY A 21 -2.30 -6.21 -0.61
C GLY A 21 -1.06 -7.00 -0.21
N GLU A 22 -0.33 -7.59 -1.15
CA GLU A 22 0.89 -8.36 -0.85
C GLU A 22 2.00 -7.47 -0.27
N ILE A 23 2.19 -6.29 -0.85
CA ILE A 23 3.17 -5.31 -0.34
C ILE A 23 2.70 -4.80 1.03
N ALA A 24 1.41 -4.49 1.19
CA ALA A 24 0.87 -4.03 2.46
C ALA A 24 1.12 -5.05 3.59
N LYS A 25 0.91 -6.34 3.33
CA LYS A 25 1.22 -7.42 4.26
C LYS A 25 2.70 -7.44 4.65
N LYS A 26 3.60 -7.39 3.68
CA LYS A 26 5.05 -7.32 3.94
C LYS A 26 5.44 -6.09 4.78
N ARG A 27 4.79 -4.94 4.58
CA ARG A 27 5.02 -3.74 5.39
C ARG A 27 4.48 -3.87 6.81
N ALA A 28 3.34 -4.51 7.00
CA ALA A 28 2.80 -4.81 8.32
C ALA A 28 3.77 -5.73 9.11
N GLU A 29 4.27 -6.79 8.46
CA GLU A 29 5.26 -7.71 9.03
C GLU A 29 6.57 -7.00 9.40
N GLN A 30 6.97 -5.98 8.65
CA GLN A 30 8.12 -5.13 8.97
C GLN A 30 7.89 -4.24 10.20
N GLY A 31 6.65 -3.99 10.61
CA GLY A 31 6.29 -3.19 11.79
C GLY A 31 5.70 -1.81 11.49
N PHE A 32 5.34 -1.52 10.23
CA PHE A 32 4.54 -0.33 9.93
C PHE A 32 3.11 -0.50 10.46
N LYS A 33 2.57 0.54 11.09
CA LYS A 33 1.23 0.48 11.70
C LYS A 33 0.16 1.24 10.92
N TYR A 34 0.56 2.27 10.17
CA TYR A 34 -0.36 3.02 9.31
C TYR A 34 -0.01 2.76 7.86
N ILE A 35 -0.84 1.99 7.16
CA ILE A 35 -0.55 1.54 5.80
C ILE A 35 -1.65 2.03 4.87
N ALA A 36 -1.35 3.02 4.03
CA ALA A 36 -2.23 3.45 2.96
C ALA A 36 -2.14 2.43 1.82
N MET A 37 -3.27 1.80 1.47
CA MET A 37 -3.31 0.74 0.46
C MET A 37 -3.95 1.25 -0.84
N GLY A 38 -3.13 1.43 -1.87
CA GLY A 38 -3.56 1.93 -3.16
C GLY A 38 -4.05 3.38 -3.13
N MET A 39 -4.38 3.89 -4.31
CA MET A 39 -5.05 5.17 -4.50
C MET A 39 -6.37 4.95 -5.24
N ASP A 40 -7.34 5.83 -5.01
CA ASP A 40 -8.61 5.88 -5.72
C ASP A 40 -8.44 5.84 -7.25
N THR A 41 -7.58 6.69 -7.79
CA THR A 41 -7.25 6.78 -9.21
C THR A 41 -6.69 5.47 -9.75
N THR A 42 -5.81 4.81 -9.02
CA THR A 42 -5.20 3.53 -9.43
C THR A 42 -6.21 2.38 -9.43
N LEU A 43 -7.10 2.34 -8.44
CA LEU A 43 -8.15 1.33 -8.35
C LEU A 43 -9.18 1.53 -9.46
N PHE A 44 -9.59 2.78 -9.66
CA PHE A 44 -10.53 3.16 -10.71
C PHE A 44 -9.98 2.83 -12.10
N SER A 45 -8.75 3.26 -12.42
CA SER A 45 -8.13 2.99 -13.72
C SER A 45 -7.97 1.50 -13.97
N ALA A 46 -7.56 0.72 -12.96
CA ALA A 46 -7.42 -0.72 -13.09
C ALA A 46 -8.75 -1.38 -13.43
N LYS A 47 -9.84 -0.95 -12.78
CA LYS A 47 -11.17 -1.48 -13.04
C LYS A 47 -11.71 -1.09 -14.42
N CYS A 48 -11.48 0.15 -14.86
CA CYS A 48 -11.85 0.56 -16.22
C CYS A 48 -11.15 -0.28 -17.28
N VAL A 49 -9.85 -0.54 -17.13
CA VAL A 49 -9.09 -1.40 -18.06
C VAL A 49 -9.63 -2.83 -18.04
N GLU A 50 -9.93 -3.38 -16.86
CA GLU A 50 -10.53 -4.71 -16.73
C GLU A 50 -11.87 -4.82 -17.48
N GLU A 51 -12.75 -3.84 -17.32
CA GLU A 51 -14.05 -3.84 -18.00
C GLU A 51 -13.90 -3.70 -19.52
N ILE A 52 -13.04 -2.80 -20.01
CA ILE A 52 -12.77 -2.66 -21.45
C ILE A 52 -12.28 -4.00 -22.05
N ASN A 53 -11.40 -4.70 -21.35
CA ASN A 53 -10.87 -5.98 -21.82
C ASN A 53 -11.93 -7.09 -21.88
N LYS A 54 -12.99 -7.04 -21.06
CA LYS A 54 -14.12 -7.99 -21.14
C LYS A 54 -14.99 -7.79 -22.37
N PHE A 55 -15.05 -6.55 -22.89
CA PHE A 55 -15.81 -6.25 -24.11
C PHE A 55 -15.02 -6.49 -25.39
N ASN A 56 -13.68 -6.43 -25.32
CA ASN A 56 -12.80 -6.63 -26.47
C ASN A 56 -12.35 -8.09 -26.68
N ASN A 57 -12.70 -9.00 -25.75
CA ASN A 57 -12.55 -10.46 -25.87
C ASN A 57 -13.91 -11.11 -26.08
#